data_AF-A0A1H9SVJ1-F1
#
_entry.id   AF-A0A1H9SVJ1-F1
#
_cell.length_a   1.000
_cell.length_b   1.000
_cell.length_c   1.000
_cell.angle_alpha   90.00
_cell.angle_beta   90.00
_cell.angle_gamma   90.00
#
_symmetry.space_group_name_H-M   'P 1'
#
loop_
_entity.id
_entity.type
_entity.pdbx_description
1 polymer ?
#
loop_
_entity_poly.entity_id
_entity_poly.type
_entity_poly.pdbx_seq_one_letter_code
_entity_poly.pdbx_strand_id
1 'polypeptide(L)'
;MSESEPETETGAANETAGAGGPALEELVAENPEEVAQFIERLGVVNDLLDTADLATAAMDDRMVEELAGTATNLGAAADGLATPDAARLGEATGENAADLADAIETLARLQRSGTLDDLLAMADLVALASNAMDDDMVTDLAATGTKLGEVADTAADDDVARTLESLLEAVGEASAEPTKPLGVRGLVRALRDLDVRRGLGFVFAVARETGRRLREQPGR
;
A
#
# COMPACT_ATOMS: atom_id res chain seq x y z
N MET A 1 11.98 93.23 52.57
CA MET A 1 11.23 94.42 52.11
C MET A 1 11.95 94.98 50.90
N SER A 2 11.16 95.31 49.88
CA SER A 2 11.47 96.05 48.64
C SER A 2 11.31 95.23 47.36
N GLU A 3 10.12 95.46 46.81
CA GLU A 3 9.64 95.25 45.45
C GLU A 3 10.46 96.04 44.44
N SER A 4 10.63 95.49 43.23
CA SER A 4 10.68 96.19 41.93
C SER A 4 10.95 95.15 40.83
N GLU A 5 9.94 94.88 40.02
CA GLU A 5 10.12 94.34 38.67
C GLU A 5 10.91 95.35 37.80
N PRO A 6 11.54 94.85 36.73
CA PRO A 6 11.06 95.32 35.42
C PRO A 6 10.93 94.20 34.39
N GLU A 7 9.96 94.43 33.49
CA GLU A 7 9.66 93.69 32.27
C GLU A 7 10.70 93.92 31.15
N THR A 8 10.59 93.09 30.10
CA THR A 8 11.17 93.18 28.73
C THR A 8 12.68 92.88 28.62
N GLU A 9 13.20 92.10 27.66
CA GLU A 9 12.94 92.11 26.22
C GLU A 9 13.52 90.83 25.55
N THR A 10 12.67 90.16 24.76
CA THR A 10 12.89 89.59 23.42
C THR A 10 14.30 89.13 22.97
N GLY A 11 14.38 87.83 22.61
CA GLY A 11 14.89 87.41 21.30
C GLY A 11 16.41 87.31 21.09
N ALA A 12 17.01 86.17 21.45
CA ALA A 12 18.26 85.71 20.86
C ALA A 12 17.99 84.60 19.83
N ALA A 13 17.75 85.05 18.60
CA ALA A 13 18.22 84.47 17.35
C ALA A 13 18.36 82.93 17.27
N ASN A 14 17.29 82.26 16.83
CA ASN A 14 17.38 80.97 16.15
C ASN A 14 17.70 81.24 14.66
N GLU A 15 18.95 81.61 14.37
CA GLU A 15 19.44 81.77 12.99
C GLU A 15 19.71 80.40 12.36
N THR A 16 18.66 79.71 11.90
CA THR A 16 18.78 78.77 10.77
C THR A 16 17.47 78.49 10.02
N ALA A 17 16.37 79.18 10.33
CA ALA A 17 15.07 78.92 9.69
C ALA A 17 14.84 79.63 8.33
N GLY A 18 15.85 80.24 7.71
CA GLY A 18 15.66 81.15 6.57
C GLY A 18 16.25 80.76 5.21
N ALA A 19 17.04 79.68 5.11
CA ALA A 19 17.80 79.40 3.87
C ALA A 19 17.03 78.61 2.79
N GLY A 20 15.86 78.04 3.11
CA GLY A 20 15.09 77.22 2.18
C GLY A 20 14.07 77.99 1.33
N GLY A 21 13.55 79.13 1.82
CA GLY A 21 12.49 79.88 1.16
C GLY A 21 12.82 80.39 -0.25
N PRO A 22 13.89 81.19 -0.44
CA PRO A 22 14.17 81.79 -1.74
C PRO A 22 14.67 80.77 -2.78
N ALA A 23 15.42 79.74 -2.35
CA ALA A 23 15.89 78.67 -3.24
C ALA A 23 14.75 77.70 -3.63
N LEU A 24 13.81 77.44 -2.71
CA LEU A 24 12.61 76.65 -3.00
C LEU A 24 11.64 77.43 -3.88
N GLU A 25 11.48 78.74 -3.68
CA GLU A 25 10.69 79.62 -4.56
C GLU A 25 11.25 79.65 -5.99
N GLU A 26 12.57 79.69 -6.15
CA GLU A 26 13.22 79.59 -7.45
C GLU A 26 12.99 78.21 -8.10
N LEU A 27 13.20 77.11 -7.35
CA LEU A 27 12.92 75.74 -7.82
C LEU A 27 11.45 75.50 -8.19
N VAL A 28 10.51 76.08 -7.44
CA VAL A 28 9.06 76.01 -7.69
C VAL A 28 8.66 76.85 -8.89
N ALA A 29 9.29 78.02 -9.08
CA ALA A 29 9.06 78.86 -10.26
C ALA A 29 9.59 78.21 -11.54
N GLU A 30 10.70 77.46 -11.44
CA GLU A 30 11.28 76.72 -12.56
C GLU A 30 10.47 75.46 -12.93
N ASN A 31 9.84 74.79 -11.96
CA ASN A 31 9.16 73.49 -12.17
C ASN A 31 7.75 73.43 -11.54
N PRO A 32 6.82 74.32 -11.94
CA PRO A 32 5.50 74.41 -11.29
C PRO A 32 4.64 73.17 -11.51
N GLU A 33 4.76 72.51 -12.66
CA GLU A 33 3.96 71.32 -13.01
C GLU A 33 4.39 70.09 -12.20
N GLU A 34 5.70 69.89 -11.99
CA GLU A 34 6.22 68.78 -11.19
C GLU A 34 5.85 68.93 -9.71
N VAL A 35 5.91 70.16 -9.19
CA VAL A 35 5.51 70.47 -7.82
C VAL A 35 4.00 70.27 -7.63
N ALA A 36 3.18 70.70 -8.59
CA ALA A 36 1.74 70.45 -8.56
C ALA A 36 1.42 68.94 -8.55
N GLN A 37 2.10 68.16 -9.40
CA GLN A 37 1.93 66.70 -9.45
C GLN A 37 2.42 66.01 -8.17
N PHE A 38 3.49 66.51 -7.55
CA PHE A 38 3.97 65.99 -6.28
C PHE A 38 2.99 66.28 -5.14
N ILE A 39 2.41 67.48 -5.08
CA ILE A 39 1.38 67.84 -4.09
C ILE A 39 0.12 67.00 -4.29
N GLU A 40 -0.30 66.74 -5.54
CA GLU A 40 -1.43 65.86 -5.83
C GLU A 40 -1.17 64.42 -5.37
N ARG A 41 0.05 63.90 -5.60
CA ARG A 41 0.47 62.58 -5.08
C ARG A 41 0.50 62.54 -3.56
N LEU A 42 0.94 63.62 -2.91
CA LEU A 42 0.89 63.73 -1.44
C LEU A 42 -0.55 63.78 -0.92
N GLY A 43 -1.46 64.43 -1.63
CA GLY A 43 -2.90 64.42 -1.30
C GLY A 43 -3.47 63.00 -1.32
N VAL A 44 -3.19 62.23 -2.38
CA VAL A 44 -3.61 60.82 -2.48
C VAL A 44 -3.04 59.97 -1.35
N VAL A 45 -1.78 60.20 -0.96
CA VAL A 45 -1.18 59.50 0.19
C VAL A 45 -1.84 59.90 1.50
N ASN A 46 -2.16 61.18 1.68
CA ASN A 46 -2.84 61.64 2.88
C ASN A 46 -4.26 61.07 2.99
N ASP A 47 -5.00 61.01 1.88
CA ASP A 47 -6.32 60.38 1.82
C ASP A 47 -6.25 58.87 2.11
N LEU A 48 -5.18 58.20 1.66
CA LEU A 48 -4.93 56.79 1.98
C LEU A 48 -4.65 56.61 3.47
N LEU A 49 -3.85 57.49 4.08
CA LEU A 49 -3.54 57.46 5.50
C LEU A 49 -4.80 57.72 6.34
N ASP A 50 -5.62 58.70 5.97
CA ASP A 50 -6.90 58.97 6.62
C ASP A 50 -7.86 57.77 6.51
N THR A 51 -7.86 57.09 5.36
CA THR A 51 -8.65 55.86 5.16
C THR A 51 -8.09 54.68 5.97
N ALA A 52 -6.77 54.54 6.08
CA ALA A 52 -6.12 53.52 6.89
C ALA A 52 -6.35 53.75 8.40
N ASP A 53 -6.35 55.01 8.84
CA ASP A 53 -6.70 55.41 10.19
C ASP A 53 -8.17 55.12 10.46
N LEU A 54 -9.08 55.41 9.53
CA LEU A 54 -10.49 55.05 9.64
C LEU A 54 -10.70 53.52 9.69
N ALA A 55 -9.97 52.77 8.87
CA ALA A 55 -10.02 51.30 8.87
C ALA A 55 -9.48 50.73 10.19
N THR A 56 -8.39 51.29 10.72
CA THR A 56 -7.79 50.91 12.00
C THR A 56 -8.70 51.28 13.17
N ALA A 57 -9.35 52.44 13.11
CA ALA A 57 -10.34 52.86 14.11
C ALA A 57 -11.64 52.04 14.06
N ALA A 58 -11.98 51.47 12.91
CA ALA A 58 -13.11 50.57 12.74
C ALA A 58 -12.78 49.11 13.11
N MET A 59 -11.49 48.75 13.23
CA MET A 59 -11.09 47.44 13.75
C MET A 59 -11.37 47.37 15.26
N ASP A 60 -12.06 46.32 15.67
CA ASP A 60 -12.28 45.98 17.06
C ASP A 60 -11.20 45.01 17.54
N ASP A 61 -11.05 44.90 18.87
CA ASP A 61 -10.04 44.03 19.48
C ASP A 61 -10.17 42.56 19.02
N ARG A 62 -11.40 42.13 18.69
CA ARG A 62 -11.69 40.77 18.19
C ARG A 62 -11.10 40.56 16.80
N MET A 63 -11.30 41.49 15.87
CA MET A 63 -10.74 41.40 14.53
C MET A 63 -9.21 41.40 14.56
N VAL A 64 -8.60 42.16 15.47
CA VAL A 64 -7.14 42.16 15.68
C VAL A 64 -6.66 40.80 16.18
N GLU A 65 -7.36 40.19 17.15
CA GLU A 65 -7.02 38.87 17.68
C GLU A 65 -7.17 37.75 16.63
N GLU A 66 -8.23 37.78 15.81
CA GLU A 66 -8.42 36.83 14.70
C GLU A 66 -7.35 36.98 13.62
N LEU A 67 -6.97 38.21 13.28
CA LEU A 67 -5.90 38.48 12.32
C LEU A 67 -4.55 38.02 12.86
N ALA A 68 -4.24 38.30 14.12
CA ALA A 68 -3.03 37.82 14.78
C ALA A 68 -2.98 36.28 14.83
N GLY A 69 -4.09 35.63 15.18
CA GLY A 69 -4.21 34.18 15.17
C GLY A 69 -4.00 33.59 13.76
N THR A 70 -4.57 34.23 12.74
CA THR A 70 -4.36 33.84 11.34
C THR A 70 -2.91 34.02 10.91
N ALA A 71 -2.27 35.13 11.28
CA ALA A 71 -0.86 35.40 10.99
C ALA A 71 0.06 34.40 11.70
N THR A 72 -0.21 34.04 12.96
CA THR A 72 0.53 33.02 13.69
C THR A 72 0.34 31.63 13.06
N ASN A 73 -0.89 31.26 12.71
CA ASN A 73 -1.16 29.98 12.05
C ASN A 73 -0.50 29.90 10.67
N LEU A 74 -0.51 30.98 9.90
CA LEU A 74 0.17 31.07 8.61
C LEU A 74 1.70 30.99 8.79
N GLY A 75 2.25 31.70 9.77
CA GLY A 75 3.67 31.62 10.10
C GLY A 75 4.10 30.22 10.52
N ALA A 76 3.29 29.54 11.34
CA ALA A 76 3.53 28.15 11.75
C ALA A 76 3.43 27.17 10.57
N ALA A 77 2.46 27.37 9.66
CA ALA A 77 2.35 26.57 8.44
C ALA A 77 3.54 26.78 7.49
N ALA A 78 3.99 28.04 7.34
CA ALA A 78 5.17 28.37 6.54
C ALA A 78 6.44 27.74 7.12
N ASP A 79 6.60 27.77 8.45
CA ASP A 79 7.73 27.12 9.14
C ASP A 79 7.70 25.59 8.96
N GLY A 80 6.51 24.97 9.06
CA GLY A 80 6.30 23.55 8.80
C GLY A 80 6.67 23.13 7.38
N LEU A 81 6.35 23.96 6.38
CA LEU A 81 6.71 23.74 4.98
C LEU A 81 8.19 24.06 4.67
N ALA A 82 8.82 24.93 5.46
CA ALA A 82 10.23 25.28 5.34
C ALA A 82 11.17 24.25 6.02
N THR A 83 10.63 23.16 6.56
CA THR A 83 11.43 22.11 7.18
C THR A 83 12.29 21.37 6.14
N PRO A 84 13.50 20.90 6.53
CA PRO A 84 14.35 20.09 5.65
C PRO A 84 13.68 18.79 5.18
N ASP A 85 12.79 18.23 5.99
CA ASP A 85 12.00 17.04 5.64
C ASP A 85 10.97 17.35 4.56
N ALA A 86 10.22 18.45 4.69
CA ALA A 86 9.29 18.91 3.66
C ALA A 86 10.01 19.26 2.36
N ALA A 87 11.20 19.88 2.43
CA ALA A 87 12.01 20.15 1.26
C ALA A 87 12.48 18.86 0.55
N ARG A 88 12.98 17.87 1.31
CA ARG A 88 13.38 16.56 0.73
C ARG A 88 12.20 15.78 0.18
N LEU A 89 11.06 15.78 0.86
CA LEU A 89 9.83 15.17 0.36
C LEU A 89 9.34 15.90 -0.89
N GLY A 90 9.41 17.23 -0.93
CA GLY A 90 9.07 18.03 -2.10
C GLY A 90 9.99 17.77 -3.29
N GLU A 91 11.29 17.61 -3.05
CA GLU A 91 12.27 17.25 -4.07
C GLU A 91 12.03 15.82 -4.59
N ALA A 92 11.90 14.82 -3.70
CA ALA A 92 11.61 13.44 -4.08
C ALA A 92 10.24 13.29 -4.77
N THR A 93 9.21 13.99 -4.29
CA THR A 93 7.88 14.00 -4.90
C THR A 93 7.90 14.76 -6.22
N GLY A 94 8.65 15.86 -6.32
CA GLY A 94 8.80 16.67 -7.53
C GLY A 94 9.53 15.92 -8.65
N GLU A 95 10.62 15.24 -8.31
CA GLU A 95 11.38 14.38 -9.23
C GLU A 95 10.51 13.27 -9.82
N ASN A 96 9.60 12.71 -9.01
CA ASN A 96 8.71 11.61 -9.41
C ASN A 96 7.27 12.07 -9.69
N ALA A 97 7.02 13.38 -9.81
CA ALA A 97 5.66 13.93 -9.84
C ALA A 97 4.87 13.47 -11.06
N ALA A 98 5.54 13.39 -12.21
CA ALA A 98 4.94 12.91 -13.45
C ALA A 98 4.57 11.43 -13.35
N ASP A 99 5.49 10.60 -12.88
CA ASP A 99 5.26 9.16 -12.72
C ASP A 99 4.15 8.88 -11.70
N LEU A 100 4.10 9.64 -10.61
CA LEU A 100 3.05 9.52 -9.60
C LEU A 100 1.68 9.94 -10.14
N ALA A 101 1.62 11.03 -10.93
CA ALA A 101 0.39 11.44 -11.60
C ALA A 101 -0.11 10.37 -12.57
N ASP A 102 0.78 9.77 -13.37
CA ASP A 102 0.45 8.67 -14.28
C ASP A 102 -0.01 7.41 -13.53
N ALA A 103 0.61 7.09 -12.40
CA ALA A 103 0.21 5.99 -11.54
C ALA A 103 -1.19 6.22 -10.95
N ILE A 104 -1.48 7.43 -10.45
CA ILE A 104 -2.80 7.80 -9.93
C ILE A 104 -3.86 7.77 -11.03
N GLU A 105 -3.56 8.28 -12.23
CA GLU A 105 -4.44 8.21 -13.40
C GLU A 105 -4.72 6.75 -13.80
N THR A 106 -3.70 5.89 -13.71
CA THR A 106 -3.85 4.45 -13.97
C THR A 106 -4.73 3.79 -12.92
N LEU A 107 -4.52 4.07 -11.63
CA LEU A 107 -5.36 3.58 -10.55
C LEU A 107 -6.80 4.08 -10.69
N ALA A 108 -7.01 5.36 -11.04
CA ALA A 108 -8.33 5.93 -11.29
C ALA A 108 -9.02 5.27 -12.48
N ARG A 109 -8.28 4.95 -13.55
CA ARG A 109 -8.79 4.18 -14.68
C ARG A 109 -9.19 2.76 -14.27
N LEU A 110 -8.36 2.06 -13.50
CA LEU A 110 -8.64 0.71 -12.99
C LEU A 110 -9.83 0.69 -12.04
N GLN A 111 -9.99 1.71 -11.21
CA GLN A 111 -11.15 1.86 -10.33
C GLN A 111 -12.41 2.14 -11.15
N ARG A 112 -12.33 3.03 -12.15
CA ARG A 112 -13.47 3.36 -13.01
C ARG A 112 -13.91 2.18 -13.89
N SER A 113 -12.98 1.31 -14.31
CA SER A 113 -13.31 0.10 -15.06
C SER A 113 -13.80 -1.05 -14.17
N GLY A 114 -13.76 -0.91 -12.84
CA GLY A 114 -14.07 -1.98 -11.88
C GLY A 114 -12.95 -3.03 -11.73
N THR A 115 -11.86 -2.91 -12.47
CA THR A 115 -10.74 -3.86 -12.43
C THR A 115 -10.05 -3.86 -11.07
N LEU A 116 -10.02 -2.71 -10.37
CA LEU A 116 -9.49 -2.66 -9.02
C LEU A 116 -10.32 -3.52 -8.04
N ASP A 117 -11.64 -3.52 -8.18
CA ASP A 117 -12.54 -4.36 -7.37
C ASP A 117 -12.35 -5.86 -7.70
N ASP A 118 -12.18 -6.19 -8.98
CA ASP A 118 -11.88 -7.57 -9.40
C ASP A 118 -10.54 -8.07 -8.81
N LEU A 119 -9.51 -7.22 -8.77
CA LEU A 119 -8.22 -7.55 -8.17
C LEU A 119 -8.32 -7.75 -6.66
N LEU A 120 -9.11 -6.94 -5.97
CA LEU A 120 -9.39 -7.11 -4.55
C LEU A 120 -10.16 -8.41 -4.29
N ALA A 121 -11.18 -8.70 -5.10
CA ALA A 121 -11.92 -9.96 -5.02
C ALA A 121 -11.01 -11.19 -5.26
N MET A 122 -10.05 -11.09 -6.18
CA MET A 122 -9.03 -12.12 -6.39
C MET A 122 -8.07 -12.24 -5.20
N ALA A 123 -7.65 -11.12 -4.61
CA ALA A 123 -6.82 -11.14 -3.41
C ALA A 123 -7.55 -11.78 -2.22
N ASP A 124 -8.85 -11.50 -2.05
CA ASP A 124 -9.70 -12.12 -1.04
C ASP A 124 -9.89 -13.61 -1.30
N LEU A 125 -10.06 -14.01 -2.57
CA LEU A 125 -10.12 -15.43 -2.96
C LEU A 125 -8.79 -16.14 -2.64
N VAL A 126 -7.65 -15.50 -2.93
CA VAL A 126 -6.32 -16.05 -2.61
C VAL A 126 -6.13 -16.14 -1.10
N ALA A 127 -6.55 -15.13 -0.34
CA ALA A 127 -6.52 -15.17 1.12
C ALA A 127 -7.42 -16.28 1.67
N LEU A 128 -8.63 -16.43 1.13
CA LEU A 128 -9.54 -17.52 1.50
C LEU A 128 -8.97 -18.89 1.13
N ALA A 129 -8.33 -19.02 -0.04
CA ALA A 129 -7.66 -20.24 -0.46
C ALA A 129 -6.45 -20.56 0.43
N SER A 130 -5.68 -19.54 0.82
CA SER A 130 -4.54 -19.68 1.73
C SER A 130 -4.97 -20.07 3.14
N ASN A 131 -6.05 -19.47 3.65
CA ASN A 131 -6.64 -19.83 4.94
C ASN A 131 -7.33 -21.19 4.88
N ALA A 132 -7.94 -21.57 3.75
CA ALA A 132 -8.46 -22.92 3.59
C ALA A 132 -7.30 -23.94 3.61
N MET A 133 -6.19 -23.60 2.95
CA MET A 133 -4.93 -24.36 2.95
C MET A 133 -4.13 -24.20 4.26
N ASP A 134 -4.84 -24.21 5.39
CA ASP A 134 -4.26 -24.18 6.74
C ASP A 134 -3.30 -25.36 6.97
N ASP A 135 -2.42 -25.20 7.96
CA ASP A 135 -1.39 -26.18 8.35
C ASP A 135 -1.96 -27.57 8.65
N ASP A 136 -3.23 -27.66 9.09
CA ASP A 136 -3.94 -28.92 9.29
C ASP A 136 -4.16 -29.69 7.97
N MET A 137 -4.60 -29.00 6.91
CA MET A 137 -4.74 -29.61 5.58
C MET A 137 -3.38 -29.95 4.96
N VAL A 138 -2.36 -29.13 5.20
CA VAL A 138 -0.98 -29.41 4.77
C VAL A 138 -0.46 -30.66 5.46
N THR A 139 -0.73 -30.82 6.76
CA THR A 139 -0.35 -32.01 7.54
C THR A 139 -1.08 -33.25 7.06
N ASP A 140 -2.39 -33.15 6.78
CA ASP A 140 -3.17 -34.25 6.23
C ASP A 140 -2.74 -34.64 4.81
N LEU A 141 -2.38 -33.67 3.98
CA LEU A 141 -1.82 -33.90 2.65
C LEU A 141 -0.42 -34.52 2.74
N ALA A 142 0.43 -34.05 3.65
CA ALA A 142 1.74 -34.62 3.89
C ALA A 142 1.64 -36.06 4.42
N ALA A 143 0.69 -36.33 5.32
CA ALA A 143 0.40 -37.66 5.83
C ALA A 143 -0.13 -38.58 4.72
N THR A 144 -1.01 -38.07 3.85
CA THR A 144 -1.52 -38.83 2.70
C THR A 144 -0.42 -39.06 1.66
N GLY A 145 0.42 -38.07 1.38
CA GLY A 145 1.58 -38.17 0.50
C GLY A 145 2.61 -39.18 1.03
N THR A 146 2.83 -39.23 2.35
CA THR A 146 3.69 -40.21 3.00
C THR A 146 3.13 -41.62 2.85
N LYS A 147 1.82 -41.81 3.12
CA LYS A 147 1.15 -43.11 2.92
C LYS A 147 1.19 -43.56 1.46
N LEU A 148 0.97 -42.64 0.52
CA LEU A 148 1.03 -42.94 -0.90
C LEU A 148 2.47 -43.25 -1.35
N GLY A 149 3.45 -42.53 -0.81
CA GLY A 149 4.87 -42.79 -1.01
C GLY A 149 5.29 -44.17 -0.51
N GLU A 150 4.82 -44.59 0.67
CA GLU A 150 5.09 -45.91 1.23
C GLU A 150 4.46 -47.05 0.39
N VAL A 151 3.26 -46.83 -0.15
CA VAL A 151 2.64 -47.75 -1.12
C VAL A 151 3.41 -47.79 -2.43
N ALA A 152 3.86 -46.64 -2.93
CA ALA A 152 4.65 -46.55 -4.16
C ALA A 152 6.01 -47.24 -4.00
N ASP A 153 6.68 -47.07 -2.85
CA ASP A 153 7.96 -47.73 -2.53
C ASP A 153 7.78 -49.25 -2.43
N THR A 154 6.71 -49.70 -1.77
CA THR A 154 6.35 -51.14 -1.72
C THR A 154 6.03 -51.70 -3.11
N ALA A 155 5.41 -50.92 -3.99
CA ALA A 155 5.12 -51.35 -5.36
C ALA A 155 6.35 -51.29 -6.29
N ALA A 156 7.32 -50.43 -5.97
CA ALA A 156 8.59 -50.29 -6.68
C ALA A 156 9.63 -51.33 -6.24
N ASP A 157 9.40 -52.05 -5.13
CA ASP A 157 10.21 -53.19 -4.72
C ASP A 157 10.33 -54.22 -5.85
N ASP A 158 11.56 -54.61 -6.19
CA ASP A 158 11.86 -55.46 -7.34
C ASP A 158 11.17 -56.84 -7.26
N ASP A 159 10.93 -57.39 -6.06
CA ASP A 159 10.25 -58.68 -5.90
C ASP A 159 8.73 -58.54 -6.10
N VAL A 160 8.15 -57.45 -5.60
CA VAL A 160 6.74 -57.11 -5.80
C VAL A 160 6.46 -56.78 -7.27
N ALA A 161 7.29 -55.94 -7.88
CA ALA A 161 7.17 -55.54 -9.28
C ALA A 161 7.24 -56.75 -10.22
N ARG A 162 8.24 -57.64 -10.05
CA ARG A 162 8.37 -58.88 -10.83
C ARG A 162 7.20 -59.84 -10.65
N THR A 163 6.68 -59.95 -9.43
CA THR A 163 5.51 -60.79 -9.14
C THR A 163 4.26 -60.24 -9.83
N LEU A 164 4.04 -58.91 -9.78
CA LEU A 164 2.92 -58.26 -10.45
C LEU A 164 3.02 -58.33 -11.97
N GLU A 165 4.21 -58.13 -12.54
CA GLU A 165 4.48 -58.31 -13.97
C GLU A 165 4.13 -59.73 -14.43
N SER A 166 4.60 -60.75 -13.70
CA SER A 166 4.28 -62.15 -13.99
C SER A 166 2.77 -62.45 -13.93
N LEU A 167 2.05 -61.83 -13.00
CA LEU A 167 0.60 -61.98 -12.88
C LEU A 167 -0.13 -61.29 -14.03
N LEU A 168 0.28 -60.07 -14.41
CA LEU A 168 -0.33 -59.34 -15.52
C LEU A 168 -0.08 -60.02 -16.87
N GLU A 169 1.13 -60.56 -17.07
CA GLU A 169 1.45 -61.38 -18.25
C GLU A 169 0.58 -62.65 -18.29
N ALA A 170 0.45 -63.37 -17.17
CA ALA A 170 -0.41 -64.54 -17.07
C ALA A 170 -1.89 -64.23 -17.33
N VAL A 171 -2.38 -63.06 -16.89
CA VAL A 171 -3.74 -62.58 -17.17
C VAL A 171 -3.91 -62.23 -18.65
N GLY A 172 -2.91 -61.58 -19.26
CA GLY A 172 -2.89 -61.26 -20.68
C GLY A 172 -2.98 -62.52 -21.55
N GLU A 173 -2.15 -63.52 -21.24
CA GLU A 173 -2.14 -64.81 -21.93
C GLU A 173 -3.47 -65.57 -21.75
N ALA A 174 -3.99 -65.61 -20.52
CA ALA A 174 -5.26 -66.27 -20.22
C ALA A 174 -6.48 -65.59 -20.88
N SER A 175 -6.39 -64.28 -21.14
CA SER A 175 -7.45 -63.49 -21.80
C SER A 175 -7.41 -63.63 -23.33
N ALA A 176 -6.23 -63.90 -23.91
CA ALA A 176 -6.07 -64.07 -25.36
C ALA A 176 -6.72 -65.36 -25.89
N GLU A 177 -6.87 -66.39 -25.05
CA GLU A 177 -7.50 -67.66 -25.43
C GLU A 177 -9.00 -67.70 -25.07
N PRO A 178 -9.89 -68.06 -26.00
CA PRO A 178 -11.31 -68.25 -25.69
C PRO A 178 -11.50 -69.40 -24.69
N THR A 179 -11.91 -69.05 -23.47
CA THR A 179 -12.10 -70.02 -22.39
C THR A 179 -13.25 -70.98 -22.68
N LYS A 180 -12.97 -72.29 -22.67
CA LYS A 180 -14.00 -73.32 -22.80
C LYS A 180 -14.63 -73.58 -21.44
N PRO A 181 -15.97 -73.63 -21.31
CA PRO A 181 -16.61 -73.95 -20.05
C PRO A 181 -16.20 -75.34 -19.56
N LEU A 182 -15.69 -75.42 -18.34
CA LEU A 182 -15.27 -76.66 -17.72
C LEU A 182 -16.49 -77.43 -17.18
N GLY A 183 -16.67 -78.68 -17.61
CA GLY A 183 -17.60 -79.60 -16.95
C GLY A 183 -17.07 -80.09 -15.60
N VAL A 184 -17.93 -80.74 -14.79
CA VAL A 184 -17.59 -81.25 -13.43
C VAL A 184 -16.32 -82.11 -13.41
N ARG A 185 -16.14 -82.99 -14.41
CA ARG A 185 -14.91 -83.79 -14.56
C ARG A 185 -13.68 -82.96 -14.93
N GLY A 186 -13.86 -81.93 -15.75
CA GLY A 186 -12.81 -80.99 -16.14
C GLY A 186 -12.29 -80.19 -14.95
N LEU A 187 -13.18 -79.78 -14.04
CA LEU A 187 -12.80 -79.10 -12.80
C LEU A 187 -11.95 -79.98 -11.89
N VAL A 188 -12.36 -81.23 -11.65
CA VAL A 188 -11.58 -82.19 -10.85
C VAL A 188 -10.23 -82.51 -11.48
N ARG A 189 -10.17 -82.55 -12.82
CA ARG A 189 -8.92 -82.72 -13.57
C ARG A 189 -8.00 -81.51 -13.40
N ALA A 190 -8.54 -80.29 -13.52
CA ALA A 190 -7.81 -79.04 -13.32
C ALA A 190 -7.26 -78.92 -11.89
N LEU A 191 -8.03 -79.29 -10.88
CA LEU A 191 -7.56 -79.33 -9.48
C LEU A 191 -6.38 -80.30 -9.24
N ARG A 192 -6.17 -81.29 -10.12
CA ARG A 192 -5.03 -82.22 -10.05
C ARG A 192 -3.83 -81.76 -10.88
N ASP A 193 -4.01 -80.75 -11.72
CA ASP A 193 -2.93 -80.17 -12.50
C ASP A 193 -1.85 -79.56 -11.57
N LEU A 194 -0.59 -79.64 -11.98
CA LEU A 194 0.52 -79.17 -11.15
C LEU A 194 0.55 -77.64 -11.06
N ASP A 195 0.28 -76.95 -12.17
CA ASP A 195 0.40 -75.51 -12.26
C ASP A 195 -0.82 -74.84 -11.61
N VAL A 196 -2.00 -75.43 -11.76
CA VAL A 196 -3.20 -75.02 -11.00
C VAL A 196 -2.97 -75.15 -9.48
N ARG A 197 -2.36 -76.24 -9.02
CA ARG A 197 -2.07 -76.43 -7.59
C ARG A 197 -1.03 -75.42 -7.07
N ARG A 198 -0.03 -75.07 -7.88
CA ARG A 198 0.95 -74.02 -7.53
C ARG A 198 0.28 -72.65 -7.42
N GLY A 199 -0.55 -72.28 -8.39
CA GLY A 199 -1.31 -71.02 -8.35
C GLY A 199 -2.24 -70.93 -7.15
N LEU A 200 -3.00 -71.99 -6.86
CA LEU A 200 -3.82 -72.07 -5.65
C LEU A 200 -2.99 -71.96 -4.37
N GLY A 201 -1.81 -72.58 -4.33
CA GLY A 201 -0.87 -72.45 -3.22
C GLY A 201 -0.44 -71.01 -2.96
N PHE A 202 -0.13 -70.24 -4.02
CA PHE A 202 0.18 -68.82 -3.92
C PHE A 202 -1.01 -68.01 -3.37
N VAL A 203 -2.22 -68.23 -3.90
CA VAL A 203 -3.45 -67.55 -3.41
C VAL A 203 -3.69 -67.83 -1.93
N PHE A 204 -3.52 -69.07 -1.48
CA PHE A 204 -3.65 -69.41 -0.06
C PHE A 204 -2.56 -68.78 0.80
N ALA A 205 -1.33 -68.65 0.29
CA ALA A 205 -0.24 -67.98 0.99
C ALA A 205 -0.53 -66.48 1.20
N VAL A 206 -1.02 -65.80 0.15
CA VAL A 206 -1.46 -64.40 0.23
C VAL A 206 -2.60 -64.25 1.26
N ALA A 207 -3.65 -65.07 1.15
CA ALA A 207 -4.78 -65.02 2.08
C ALA A 207 -4.37 -65.27 3.54
N ARG A 208 -3.44 -66.21 3.77
CA ARG A 208 -2.89 -66.49 5.10
C ARG A 208 -2.16 -65.28 5.67
N GLU A 209 -1.34 -64.62 4.86
CA GLU A 209 -0.55 -63.47 5.28
C GLU A 209 -1.42 -62.24 5.54
N THR A 210 -2.43 -61.98 4.70
CA THR A 210 -3.43 -60.93 4.94
C THR A 210 -4.20 -61.19 6.24
N GLY A 211 -4.66 -62.42 6.47
CA GLY A 211 -5.36 -62.79 7.70
C GLY A 211 -4.49 -62.66 8.96
N ARG A 212 -3.17 -62.85 8.84
CA ARG A 212 -2.22 -62.62 9.93
C ARG A 212 -2.09 -61.13 10.25
N ARG A 213 -1.90 -60.27 9.25
CA ARG A 213 -1.79 -58.81 9.42
C ARG A 213 -3.06 -58.17 9.98
N LEU A 214 -4.23 -58.64 9.56
CA LEU A 214 -5.53 -58.18 10.09
C LEU A 214 -5.75 -58.57 11.55
N ARG A 215 -5.18 -59.69 11.99
CA ARG A 215 -5.24 -60.14 13.40
C ARG A 215 -4.28 -59.35 14.30
N GLU A 216 -3.15 -58.94 13.74
CA GLU A 216 -2.10 -58.18 14.43
C GLU A 216 -2.44 -56.70 14.60
N GLN A 217 -3.48 -56.17 13.95
CA GLN A 217 -4.07 -54.86 14.25
C GLN A 217 -5.16 -55.03 15.32
N PRO A 218 -4.87 -54.81 16.62
CA PRO A 218 -5.86 -54.93 17.67
C PRO A 218 -6.57 -53.58 17.80
N GLY A 219 -7.80 -53.49 17.28
CA GLY A 219 -8.72 -52.38 17.55
C GLY A 219 -8.36 -51.03 16.91
N ARG A 220 -9.22 -50.58 16.00
CA ARG A 220 -9.77 -49.23 16.14
C ARG A 220 -11.12 -49.36 16.81
#